data_AF-A0A1Y2QJX6-F1
#
_entry.id   AF-A0A1Y2QJX6-F1
#
_cell.length_a   1.000
_cell.length_b   1.000
_cell.length_c   1.000
_cell.angle_alpha   90.00
_cell.angle_beta   90.00
_cell.angle_gamma   90.00
#
_symmetry.space_group_name_H-M   'P 1'
#
loop_
_entity.id
_entity.type
_entity.pdbx_description
1 polymer ?
#
loop_
_entity_poly.entity_id
_entity_poly.type
_entity_poly.pdbx_seq_one_letter_code
_entity_poly.pdbx_strand_id
1 'polypeptide(L)'
;MGWVMLATMAIVAVLALALLRYPRKLWTVPATALMLGAAGYAWQGSPGLPGHPVAPGGQRVEVDQGLIDLRDAMFGKYGTYAWSYGNLADGMLRQGDRERAVKVWQGAVRQVPGDVALWTGFGSALAEYDGNELSPAAQFAFDKALALSPEHPGPPFFYGLALIRANRFAEAEPWWEKAVALTPEKASYRPALVARLLTLEMFLQEQARREGRPAR
;
A
#
# COMPACT_ATOMS: atom_id res chain seq x y z
N MET A 1 20.75 -5.99 24.46
CA MET A 1 20.34 -4.72 25.11
C MET A 1 19.23 -4.89 26.15
N GLY A 2 18.26 -5.80 25.97
CA GLY A 2 17.12 -5.98 26.90
C GLY A 2 17.47 -6.28 28.36
N TRP A 3 18.43 -7.18 28.62
CA TRP A 3 18.86 -7.54 29.98
C TRP A 3 19.48 -6.38 30.76
N VAL A 4 20.20 -5.49 30.08
CA VAL A 4 20.83 -4.30 30.69
C VAL A 4 19.75 -3.31 31.13
N MET A 5 18.68 -3.17 30.34
CA MET A 5 17.54 -2.30 30.64
C MET A 5 16.72 -2.81 31.83
N LEU A 6 16.51 -4.12 31.92
CA LEU A 6 15.87 -4.77 33.08
C LEU A 6 16.69 -4.59 34.37
N ALA A 7 18.01 -4.79 34.28
CA ALA A 7 18.91 -4.61 35.42
C ALA A 7 18.93 -3.16 35.91
N THR A 8 18.95 -2.18 35.00
CA THR A 8 18.86 -0.77 35.36
C THR A 8 17.52 -0.42 36.00
N MET A 9 16.40 -0.95 35.50
CA MET A 9 15.07 -0.72 36.09
C MET A 9 14.96 -1.30 37.51
N ALA A 10 15.55 -2.49 37.75
CA ALA A 10 15.60 -3.09 39.07
C ALA A 10 16.44 -2.26 40.06
N ILE A 11 17.59 -1.74 39.63
CA ILE A 11 18.45 -0.87 40.45
C ILE A 11 17.72 0.44 40.79
N VAL A 12 17.05 1.06 39.82
CA VAL A 12 16.25 2.29 40.03
C VAL A 12 15.12 2.05 41.02
N ALA A 13 14.42 0.92 40.92
CA ALA A 13 13.35 0.56 41.86
C ALA A 13 13.87 0.39 43.30
N VAL A 14 15.01 -0.28 43.47
CA VAL A 14 15.64 -0.45 44.80
C VAL A 14 16.11 0.89 45.38
N LEU A 15 16.70 1.76 44.55
CA LEU A 15 17.10 3.11 44.96
C LEU A 15 15.90 3.97 45.36
N ALA A 16 14.79 3.92 44.61
CA ALA A 16 13.58 4.64 44.93
C ALA A 16 12.98 4.19 46.28
N LEU A 17 12.95 2.88 46.55
CA LEU A 17 12.48 2.33 47.83
C LEU A 17 13.37 2.75 49.00
N ALA A 18 14.69 2.82 48.78
CA ALA A 18 15.64 3.29 49.78
C ALA A 18 15.51 4.80 50.07
N LEU A 19 15.35 5.63 49.03
CA LEU A 19 15.18 7.09 49.16
C LEU A 19 13.86 7.45 49.88
N LEU A 20 12.79 6.72 49.59
CA LEU A 20 11.48 6.91 50.21
C LEU A 20 11.39 6.31 51.63
N ARG A 21 12.49 5.76 52.17
CA ARG A 21 12.54 5.08 53.48
C ARG A 21 11.46 4.01 53.65
N TYR A 22 11.15 3.29 52.58
CA TYR A 22 10.08 2.30 52.57
C TYR A 22 10.40 1.13 53.51
N PRO A 23 9.42 0.60 54.29
CA PRO A 23 9.69 -0.41 55.32
C PRO A 23 10.30 -1.67 54.70
N ARG A 24 11.46 -2.11 55.22
CA ARG A 24 12.19 -3.28 54.70
C ARG A 24 11.35 -4.57 54.66
N LYS A 25 10.39 -4.72 55.56
CA LYS A 25 9.47 -5.87 55.61
C LYS A 25 8.53 -5.94 54.39
N LEU A 26 8.30 -4.82 53.70
CA LEU A 26 7.40 -4.73 52.54
C LEU A 26 8.15 -4.75 51.21
N TRP A 27 9.49 -4.91 51.21
CA TRP A 27 10.28 -4.98 49.98
C TRP A 27 9.99 -6.23 49.14
N THR A 28 9.37 -7.24 49.73
CA THR A 28 8.96 -8.47 49.05
C THR A 28 7.96 -8.18 47.94
N VAL A 29 6.99 -7.29 48.14
CA VAL A 29 5.96 -6.95 47.14
C VAL A 29 6.54 -6.40 45.82
N PRO A 30 7.36 -5.31 45.83
CA PRO A 30 7.97 -4.81 44.60
C PRO A 30 9.00 -5.78 44.03
N ALA A 31 9.70 -6.56 44.86
CA ALA A 31 10.63 -7.58 44.38
C ALA A 31 9.92 -8.70 43.60
N THR A 32 8.76 -9.18 44.09
CA THR A 32 7.96 -10.19 43.39
C THR A 32 7.37 -9.62 42.10
N ALA A 33 6.92 -8.37 42.08
CA ALA A 33 6.44 -7.72 40.87
C ALA A 33 7.53 -7.61 39.79
N LEU A 34 8.76 -7.22 40.17
CA LEU A 34 9.91 -7.17 39.27
C LEU A 34 10.30 -8.56 38.76
N MET A 35 10.28 -9.58 39.62
CA MET A 35 10.56 -10.97 39.25
C MET A 35 9.53 -11.51 38.25
N LEU A 36 8.24 -11.27 38.47
CA LEU A 36 7.18 -11.67 37.54
C LEU A 36 7.28 -10.92 36.20
N GLY A 37 7.60 -9.63 36.23
CA GLY A 37 7.87 -8.85 35.02
C GLY A 37 9.07 -9.36 34.24
N ALA A 38 10.16 -9.69 34.93
CA ALA A 38 11.36 -10.28 34.32
C ALA A 38 11.09 -11.67 33.75
N ALA A 39 10.32 -12.51 34.45
CA ALA A 39 9.90 -13.83 33.96
C ALA A 39 9.00 -13.74 32.74
N GLY A 40 8.04 -12.81 32.73
CA GLY A 40 7.19 -12.52 31.57
C GLY A 40 8.00 -12.01 30.37
N TYR A 41 8.95 -11.10 30.61
CA TYR A 41 9.86 -10.61 29.58
C TYR A 41 10.78 -11.70 29.04
N ALA A 42 11.27 -12.61 29.89
CA ALA A 42 12.08 -13.75 29.46
C ALA A 42 11.26 -14.79 28.68
N TRP A 43 9.98 -14.95 28.99
CA TRP A 43 9.11 -15.91 28.32
C TRP A 43 8.56 -15.40 26.98
N GLN A 44 8.21 -14.11 26.90
CA GLN A 44 7.63 -13.50 25.69
C GLN A 44 8.65 -12.73 24.83
N GLY A 45 9.77 -12.32 25.42
CA GLY A 45 10.80 -11.54 24.74
C GLY A 45 11.85 -12.41 24.08
N SER A 46 12.44 -11.88 23.00
CA SER A 46 13.60 -12.47 22.33
C SER A 46 14.83 -11.55 22.48
N PRO A 47 15.34 -11.31 23.70
CA PRO A 47 16.34 -10.29 24.00
C PRO A 47 17.73 -10.54 23.39
N GLY A 48 17.97 -11.77 22.91
CA GLY A 48 19.18 -12.19 22.23
C GLY A 48 19.16 -11.97 20.71
N LEU A 49 18.00 -11.68 20.12
CA LEU A 49 17.94 -11.32 18.72
C LEU A 49 18.43 -9.87 18.56
N PRO A 50 19.37 -9.58 17.65
CA PRO A 50 19.65 -8.21 17.28
C PRO A 50 18.34 -7.57 16.82
N GLY A 51 18.12 -6.31 17.21
CA GLY A 51 17.02 -5.55 16.63
C GLY A 51 17.23 -5.55 15.13
N HIS A 52 16.41 -6.29 14.39
CA HIS A 52 16.42 -6.27 12.95
C HIS A 52 15.64 -5.02 12.54
N PRO A 53 16.28 -3.87 12.21
CA PRO A 53 15.59 -2.92 11.37
C PRO A 53 15.12 -3.73 10.16
N VAL A 54 13.84 -3.62 9.83
CA VAL A 54 13.35 -4.17 8.57
C VAL A 54 14.04 -3.34 7.49
N ALA A 55 15.24 -3.77 7.09
CA ALA A 55 15.92 -3.24 5.95
C ALA A 55 14.99 -3.55 4.78
N PRO A 56 14.46 -2.53 4.09
CA PRO A 56 13.58 -2.81 2.97
C PRO A 56 14.39 -3.59 1.94
N GLY A 57 14.07 -4.88 1.80
CA GLY A 57 14.75 -5.78 0.88
C GLY A 57 14.34 -5.56 -0.57
N GLY A 58 13.31 -4.76 -0.83
CA GLY A 58 12.83 -4.44 -2.16
C GLY A 58 13.47 -3.17 -2.73
N GLN A 59 13.64 -3.15 -4.06
CA GLN A 59 13.90 -1.92 -4.80
C GLN A 59 12.82 -0.88 -4.44
N ARG A 60 13.25 0.31 -4.02
CA ARG A 60 12.36 1.45 -3.83
C ARG A 60 11.64 1.71 -5.15
N VAL A 61 10.32 1.74 -5.09
CA VAL A 61 9.50 2.08 -6.25
C VAL A 61 9.34 3.58 -6.26
N GLU A 62 9.72 4.21 -7.37
CA GLU A 62 9.36 5.60 -7.62
C GLU A 62 7.85 5.64 -7.86
N VAL A 63 7.13 6.18 -6.88
CA VAL A 63 5.68 6.37 -7.00
C VAL A 63 5.45 7.65 -7.78
N ASP A 64 4.92 7.53 -8.99
CA ASP A 64 4.62 8.66 -9.88
C ASP A 64 3.59 9.59 -9.22
N GLN A 65 4.03 10.81 -8.91
CA GLN A 65 3.17 11.84 -8.30
C GLN A 65 1.98 12.19 -9.20
N GLY A 66 2.16 12.17 -10.52
CA GLY A 66 1.08 12.41 -11.47
C GLY A 66 -0.01 11.34 -11.41
N LEU A 67 0.33 10.09 -11.08
CA LEU A 67 -0.65 9.03 -10.84
C LEU A 67 -1.38 9.19 -9.50
N ILE A 68 -0.68 9.68 -8.47
CA ILE A 68 -1.32 10.03 -7.18
C ILE A 68 -2.33 11.15 -7.38
N ASP A 69 -1.93 12.24 -8.04
CA ASP A 69 -2.82 13.37 -8.30
C ASP A 69 -4.04 12.95 -9.13
N LEU A 70 -3.83 12.06 -10.10
CA LEU A 70 -4.91 11.54 -10.92
C LEU A 70 -5.87 10.65 -10.13
N ARG A 71 -5.34 9.75 -9.28
CA ARG A 71 -6.13 8.94 -8.35
C ARG A 71 -6.97 9.83 -7.44
N ASP A 72 -6.36 10.84 -6.85
CA ASP A 72 -7.00 11.76 -5.92
C ASP A 72 -8.08 12.60 -6.62
N ALA A 73 -7.88 12.98 -7.88
CA ALA A 73 -8.86 13.68 -8.68
C ALA A 73 -10.05 12.79 -9.11
N MET A 74 -9.81 11.50 -9.34
CA MET A 74 -10.86 10.52 -9.68
C MET A 74 -11.70 10.10 -8.48
N PHE A 75 -11.06 9.84 -7.34
CA PHE A 75 -11.70 9.21 -6.18
C PHE A 75 -11.90 10.14 -4.97
N GLY A 76 -11.34 11.35 -5.03
CA GLY A 76 -11.41 12.33 -3.94
C GLY A 76 -10.28 12.18 -2.93
N LYS A 77 -9.74 13.33 -2.52
CA LYS A 77 -8.57 13.45 -1.65
C LYS A 77 -8.88 13.46 -0.14
N TYR A 78 -10.00 14.02 0.29
CA TYR A 78 -10.25 14.27 1.71
C TYR A 78 -11.42 13.44 2.22
N GLY A 79 -11.23 12.81 3.38
CA GLY A 79 -12.27 12.04 4.08
C GLY A 79 -12.55 10.65 3.49
N THR A 80 -11.83 10.23 2.46
CA THR A 80 -12.01 8.90 1.85
C THR A 80 -11.08 7.88 2.50
N TYR A 81 -11.60 6.65 2.69
CA TYR A 81 -10.77 5.52 3.11
C TYR A 81 -9.66 5.28 2.10
N ALA A 82 -9.99 5.34 0.80
CA ALA A 82 -9.03 5.11 -0.27
C ALA A 82 -7.83 6.07 -0.28
N TRP A 83 -8.02 7.35 0.01
CA TRP A 83 -6.88 8.26 0.13
C TRP A 83 -6.00 7.92 1.34
N SER A 84 -6.60 7.59 2.47
CA SER A 84 -5.88 7.28 3.72
C SER A 84 -5.05 6.00 3.58
N TYR A 85 -5.66 4.92 3.07
CA TYR A 85 -4.98 3.66 2.81
C TYR A 85 -3.97 3.78 1.66
N GLY A 86 -4.32 4.56 0.63
CA GLY A 86 -3.43 4.85 -0.50
C GLY A 86 -2.13 5.52 -0.06
N ASN A 87 -2.21 6.60 0.72
CA ASN A 87 -1.01 7.28 1.21
C ASN A 87 -0.12 6.38 2.08
N LEU A 88 -0.73 5.54 2.92
CA LEU A 88 0.01 4.58 3.74
C LEU A 88 0.73 3.56 2.86
N ALA A 89 0.03 2.98 1.88
CA ALA A 89 0.60 2.03 0.95
C ALA A 89 1.70 2.65 0.06
N ASP A 90 1.49 3.86 -0.46
CA ASP A 90 2.47 4.60 -1.25
C ASP A 90 3.75 4.89 -0.42
N GLY A 91 3.58 5.17 0.88
CA GLY A 91 4.69 5.29 1.82
C GLY A 91 5.51 4.02 1.96
N MET A 92 4.85 2.86 2.01
CA MET A 92 5.51 1.55 2.07
C MET A 92 6.20 1.20 0.74
N LEU A 93 5.59 1.53 -0.41
CA LEU A 93 6.19 1.33 -1.74
C LEU A 93 7.47 2.15 -1.93
N ARG A 94 7.46 3.42 -1.49
CA ARG A 94 8.68 4.28 -1.49
C ARG A 94 9.78 3.72 -0.61
N GLN A 95 9.42 3.00 0.45
CA GLN A 95 10.38 2.30 1.29
C GLN A 95 10.89 1.01 0.64
N GLY A 96 10.19 0.44 -0.35
CA GLY A 96 10.51 -0.84 -0.98
C GLY A 96 9.75 -2.03 -0.36
N ASP A 97 8.80 -1.77 0.53
CA ASP A 97 8.02 -2.78 1.26
C ASP A 97 6.69 -3.09 0.54
N ARG A 98 6.79 -3.72 -0.64
CA ARG A 98 5.62 -4.04 -1.49
C ARG A 98 4.65 -5.00 -0.80
N GLU A 99 5.17 -5.95 -0.03
CA GLU A 99 4.35 -6.94 0.68
C GLU A 99 3.42 -6.25 1.70
N ARG A 100 3.96 -5.30 2.48
CA ARG A 100 3.11 -4.57 3.43
C ARG A 100 2.14 -3.63 2.73
N ALA A 101 2.52 -3.01 1.60
CA ALA A 101 1.59 -2.20 0.82
C ALA A 101 0.36 -3.02 0.40
N VAL A 102 0.56 -4.24 -0.12
CA VAL A 102 -0.53 -5.17 -0.47
C VAL A 102 -1.38 -5.54 0.75
N LYS A 103 -0.76 -5.81 1.92
CA LYS A 103 -1.50 -6.12 3.15
C LYS A 103 -2.36 -4.95 3.63
N VAL A 104 -1.89 -3.70 3.49
CA VAL A 104 -2.67 -2.50 3.81
C VAL A 104 -3.92 -2.43 2.95
N TRP A 105 -3.78 -2.59 1.62
CA TRP A 105 -4.92 -2.61 0.70
C TRP A 105 -5.87 -3.77 0.99
N GLN A 106 -5.34 -4.96 1.25
CA GLN A 106 -6.14 -6.13 1.59
C GLN A 106 -6.96 -5.92 2.88
N GLY A 107 -6.39 -5.24 3.88
CA GLY A 107 -7.12 -4.83 5.08
C GLY A 107 -8.21 -3.81 4.76
N ALA A 108 -7.90 -2.84 3.90
CA ALA A 108 -8.83 -1.78 3.51
C ALA A 108 -10.08 -2.34 2.81
N VAL A 109 -9.91 -3.20 1.81
CA VAL A 109 -11.06 -3.82 1.10
C VAL A 109 -11.88 -4.76 1.99
N ARG A 110 -11.29 -5.32 3.06
CA ARG A 110 -12.05 -6.08 4.07
C ARG A 110 -12.88 -5.18 4.98
N GLN A 111 -12.37 -3.99 5.31
CA GLN A 111 -13.08 -3.05 6.16
C GLN A 111 -14.23 -2.35 5.42
N VAL A 112 -14.01 -1.98 4.16
CA VAL A 112 -15.00 -1.29 3.33
C VAL A 112 -15.13 -1.98 1.97
N PRO A 113 -15.81 -3.13 1.91
CA PRO A 113 -15.87 -3.97 0.70
C PRO A 113 -16.66 -3.35 -0.46
N GLY A 114 -17.43 -2.28 -0.22
CA GLY A 114 -18.17 -1.57 -1.25
C GLY A 114 -17.43 -0.37 -1.86
N ASP A 115 -16.22 -0.06 -1.39
CA ASP A 115 -15.47 1.10 -1.89
C ASP A 115 -14.70 0.74 -3.18
N VAL A 116 -15.13 1.34 -4.29
CA VAL A 116 -14.56 1.16 -5.64
C VAL A 116 -13.08 1.54 -5.69
N ALA A 117 -12.71 2.61 -4.99
CA ALA A 117 -11.35 3.14 -5.01
C ALA A 117 -10.39 2.20 -4.26
N LEU A 118 -10.85 1.56 -3.18
CA LEU A 118 -10.08 0.54 -2.45
C LEU A 118 -9.80 -0.70 -3.30
N TRP A 119 -10.81 -1.21 -4.00
CA TRP A 119 -10.60 -2.35 -4.91
C TRP A 119 -9.70 -2.00 -6.08
N THR A 120 -9.80 -0.77 -6.61
CA THR A 120 -8.92 -0.29 -7.68
C THR A 120 -7.47 -0.20 -7.20
N GLY A 121 -7.23 0.44 -6.05
CA GLY A 121 -5.91 0.54 -5.44
C GLY A 121 -5.30 -0.82 -5.08
N PHE A 122 -6.14 -1.75 -4.61
CA PHE A 122 -5.71 -3.12 -4.32
C PHE A 122 -5.27 -3.87 -5.59
N GLY A 123 -6.02 -3.76 -6.69
CA GLY A 123 -5.64 -4.33 -7.99
C GLY A 123 -4.32 -3.77 -8.50
N SER A 124 -4.12 -2.45 -8.43
CA SER A 124 -2.85 -1.81 -8.81
C SER A 124 -1.68 -2.29 -7.95
N ALA A 125 -1.86 -2.39 -6.63
CA ALA A 125 -0.82 -2.86 -5.73
C ALA A 125 -0.46 -4.34 -5.95
N LEU A 126 -1.43 -5.19 -6.26
CA LEU A 126 -1.17 -6.59 -6.61
C LEU A 126 -0.38 -6.70 -7.91
N ALA A 127 -0.77 -5.96 -8.96
CA ALA A 127 -0.03 -5.95 -10.21
C ALA A 127 1.43 -5.48 -10.03
N GLU A 128 1.67 -4.45 -9.22
CA GLU A 128 3.03 -4.00 -8.89
C GLU A 128 3.83 -4.99 -8.03
N TYR A 129 3.15 -5.71 -7.12
CA TYR A 129 3.75 -6.76 -6.31
C TYR A 129 4.16 -7.96 -7.16
N ASP A 130 3.33 -8.35 -8.12
CA ASP A 130 3.55 -9.47 -9.04
C ASP A 130 4.48 -9.11 -10.23
N GLY A 131 5.37 -8.13 -10.05
CA GLY A 131 6.38 -7.78 -11.05
C GLY A 131 5.84 -7.08 -12.30
N ASN A 132 4.74 -6.35 -12.17
CA ASN A 132 3.98 -5.75 -13.27
C ASN A 132 3.29 -6.77 -14.18
N GLU A 133 3.11 -8.02 -13.74
CA GLU A 133 2.20 -8.93 -14.40
C GLU A 133 0.79 -8.84 -13.82
N LEU A 134 -0.21 -9.04 -14.67
CA LEU A 134 -1.60 -9.09 -14.24
C LEU A 134 -1.93 -10.49 -13.73
N SER A 135 -1.67 -10.74 -12.45
CA SER A 135 -2.02 -12.00 -11.81
C SER A 135 -3.54 -12.19 -11.69
N PRO A 136 -4.02 -13.44 -11.50
CA PRO A 136 -5.44 -13.69 -11.24
C PRO A 136 -6.00 -12.92 -10.03
N ALA A 137 -5.16 -12.66 -9.02
CA ALA A 137 -5.56 -11.89 -7.84
C ALA A 137 -5.74 -10.41 -8.18
N ALA A 138 -4.81 -9.82 -8.94
CA ALA A 138 -4.94 -8.45 -9.43
C ALA A 138 -6.18 -8.30 -10.31
N GLN A 139 -6.38 -9.23 -11.25
CA GLN A 139 -7.53 -9.26 -12.13
C GLN A 139 -8.85 -9.33 -11.33
N PHE A 140 -8.94 -10.23 -10.34
CA PHE A 140 -10.11 -10.31 -9.47
C PHE A 140 -10.42 -8.98 -8.75
N ALA A 141 -9.40 -8.28 -8.26
CA ALA A 141 -9.59 -6.99 -7.60
C ALA A 141 -10.11 -5.91 -8.57
N PHE A 142 -9.59 -5.87 -9.80
CA PHE A 142 -10.10 -4.98 -10.84
C PHE A 142 -11.53 -5.34 -11.27
N ASP A 143 -11.84 -6.63 -11.42
CA ASP A 143 -13.19 -7.10 -11.75
C ASP A 143 -14.20 -6.69 -10.68
N LYS A 144 -13.81 -6.76 -9.40
CA LYS A 144 -14.62 -6.24 -8.29
C LYS A 144 -14.83 -4.73 -8.39
N ALA A 145 -13.78 -3.95 -8.65
CA ALA A 145 -13.91 -2.50 -8.80
C ALA A 145 -14.84 -2.11 -9.95
N LEU A 146 -14.69 -2.77 -11.11
CA LEU A 146 -15.51 -2.58 -12.31
C LEU A 146 -16.97 -2.97 -12.07
N ALA A 147 -17.22 -4.04 -11.31
CA ALA A 147 -18.58 -4.47 -10.97
C ALA A 147 -19.27 -3.53 -9.96
N LEU A 148 -18.51 -2.96 -9.01
CA LEU A 148 -19.05 -2.05 -8.00
C LEU A 148 -19.47 -0.70 -8.58
N SER A 149 -18.75 -0.17 -9.58
CA SER A 149 -19.15 1.04 -10.27
C SER A 149 -18.78 1.00 -11.76
N PRO A 150 -19.69 0.47 -12.60
CA PRO A 150 -19.45 0.33 -14.04
C PRO A 150 -19.28 1.65 -14.79
N GLU A 151 -19.80 2.75 -14.22
CA GLU A 151 -19.78 4.09 -14.80
C GLU A 151 -18.64 4.97 -14.26
N HIS A 152 -17.83 4.47 -13.32
CA HIS A 152 -16.71 5.23 -12.78
C HIS A 152 -15.48 5.16 -13.70
N PRO A 153 -14.81 6.29 -14.03
CA PRO A 153 -13.66 6.28 -14.95
C PRO A 153 -12.38 5.70 -14.35
N GLY A 154 -12.27 5.68 -13.02
CA GLY A 154 -11.08 5.19 -12.29
C GLY A 154 -10.71 3.72 -12.54
N PRO A 155 -11.57 2.73 -12.22
CA PRO A 155 -11.26 1.32 -12.42
C PRO A 155 -10.75 0.96 -13.84
N PRO A 156 -11.41 1.37 -14.94
CA PRO A 156 -10.91 1.05 -16.28
C PRO A 156 -9.57 1.74 -16.59
N PHE A 157 -9.34 2.96 -16.09
CA PHE A 157 -8.05 3.64 -16.26
C PHE A 157 -6.89 2.86 -15.59
N PHE A 158 -7.04 2.51 -14.32
CA PHE A 158 -5.99 1.82 -13.56
C PHE A 158 -5.80 0.38 -14.01
N TYR A 159 -6.86 -0.28 -14.50
CA TYR A 159 -6.74 -1.60 -15.14
C TYR A 159 -5.95 -1.53 -16.46
N GLY A 160 -6.26 -0.55 -17.32
CA GLY A 160 -5.47 -0.29 -18.53
C GLY A 160 -4.01 0.04 -18.23
N LEU A 161 -3.75 0.80 -17.15
CA LEU A 161 -2.38 1.08 -16.70
C LEU A 161 -1.64 -0.20 -16.26
N ALA A 162 -2.30 -1.11 -15.56
CA ALA A 162 -1.71 -2.40 -15.18
C ALA A 162 -1.39 -3.25 -16.43
N LEU A 163 -2.26 -3.25 -17.43
CA LEU A 163 -2.02 -3.93 -18.72
C LEU A 163 -0.82 -3.33 -19.47
N ILE A 164 -0.69 -2.00 -19.50
CA ILE A 164 0.45 -1.32 -20.11
C ILE A 164 1.77 -1.70 -19.42
N ARG A 165 1.78 -1.73 -18.07
CA ARG A 165 2.95 -2.16 -17.31
C ARG A 165 3.30 -3.64 -17.54
N ALA A 166 2.31 -4.46 -17.87
CA ALA A 166 2.46 -5.85 -18.32
C ALA A 166 2.83 -5.98 -19.82
N ASN A 167 3.15 -4.87 -20.51
CA ASN A 167 3.41 -4.81 -21.96
C ASN A 167 2.24 -5.28 -22.85
N ARG A 168 1.01 -5.28 -22.33
CA ARG A 168 -0.22 -5.67 -23.03
C ARG A 168 -0.94 -4.43 -23.58
N PHE A 169 -0.23 -3.66 -24.41
CA PHE A 169 -0.68 -2.34 -24.90
C PHE A 169 -2.00 -2.40 -25.67
N ALA A 170 -2.15 -3.35 -26.61
CA ALA A 170 -3.36 -3.49 -27.42
C ALA A 170 -4.60 -3.87 -26.58
N GLU A 171 -4.40 -4.56 -25.46
CA GLU A 171 -5.50 -4.90 -24.55
C GLU A 171 -5.88 -3.71 -23.65
N ALA A 172 -4.96 -2.78 -23.41
CA ALA A 172 -5.18 -1.62 -22.56
C ALA A 172 -5.99 -0.51 -23.25
N GLU A 173 -5.83 -0.35 -24.56
CA GLU A 173 -6.50 0.67 -25.38
C GLU A 173 -8.03 0.77 -25.12
N PRO A 174 -8.83 -0.31 -25.26
CA PRO A 174 -10.28 -0.22 -25.04
C PRO A 174 -10.66 0.16 -23.60
N TRP A 175 -9.80 -0.12 -22.62
CA TRP A 175 -10.05 0.30 -21.23
C TRP A 175 -9.79 1.78 -21.02
N TRP A 176 -8.77 2.33 -21.67
CA TRP A 176 -8.50 3.77 -21.62
C TRP A 176 -9.51 4.57 -22.44
N GLU A 177 -9.97 4.08 -23.58
CA GLU A 177 -11.12 4.63 -24.30
C GLU A 177 -12.37 4.71 -23.40
N LYS A 178 -12.69 3.60 -22.71
CA LYS A 178 -13.80 3.55 -21.75
C LYS A 178 -13.61 4.56 -20.62
N ALA A 179 -12.41 4.66 -20.05
CA ALA A 179 -12.13 5.62 -18.98
C ALA A 179 -12.33 7.07 -19.44
N VAL A 180 -11.88 7.43 -20.65
CA VAL A 180 -12.09 8.76 -21.24
C VAL A 180 -13.57 9.03 -21.47
N ALA A 181 -14.31 8.05 -22.00
CA ALA A 181 -15.74 8.17 -22.27
C ALA A 181 -16.56 8.38 -20.98
N LEU A 182 -16.20 7.68 -19.89
CA LEU A 182 -16.86 7.80 -18.59
C LEU A 182 -16.45 9.06 -17.80
N THR A 183 -15.36 9.71 -18.18
CA THR A 183 -14.89 10.92 -17.48
C THR A 183 -15.79 12.11 -17.83
N PRO A 184 -16.34 12.86 -16.87
CA PRO A 184 -17.12 14.06 -17.18
C PRO A 184 -16.33 15.09 -18.00
N GLU A 185 -16.96 15.77 -18.98
CA GLU A 185 -16.27 16.73 -19.85
C GLU A 185 -15.54 17.84 -19.10
N LYS A 186 -16.13 18.30 -17.99
CA LYS A 186 -15.58 19.37 -17.14
C LYS A 186 -14.58 18.87 -16.09
N ALA A 187 -14.28 17.58 -16.04
CA ALA A 187 -13.34 17.05 -15.06
C ALA A 187 -11.93 17.61 -15.33
N SER A 188 -11.31 18.18 -14.31
CA SER A 188 -9.98 18.81 -14.40
C SER A 188 -8.90 17.85 -14.91
N TYR A 189 -9.08 16.55 -14.68
CA TYR A 189 -8.14 15.51 -15.09
C TYR A 189 -8.42 14.91 -16.48
N ARG A 190 -9.55 15.24 -17.13
CA ARG A 190 -9.91 14.70 -18.45
C ARG A 190 -8.82 14.94 -19.52
N PRO A 191 -8.22 16.14 -19.65
CA PRO A 191 -7.16 16.37 -20.64
C PRO A 191 -5.96 15.43 -20.45
N ALA A 192 -5.64 15.10 -19.20
CA ALA A 192 -4.52 14.22 -18.86
C ALA A 192 -4.78 12.76 -19.27
N LEU A 193 -6.05 12.31 -19.26
CA LEU A 193 -6.46 10.98 -19.76
C LEU A 193 -6.42 10.93 -21.28
N VAL A 194 -7.00 11.94 -21.93
CA VAL A 194 -7.02 12.02 -23.41
C VAL A 194 -5.60 12.02 -23.96
N ALA A 195 -4.69 12.82 -23.39
CA ALA A 195 -3.28 12.85 -23.82
C ALA A 195 -2.58 11.48 -23.70
N ARG A 196 -2.87 10.73 -22.63
CA ARG A 196 -2.33 9.38 -22.43
C ARG A 196 -2.88 8.38 -23.45
N LEU A 197 -4.20 8.42 -23.70
CA LEU A 197 -4.83 7.57 -24.72
C LEU A 197 -4.25 7.85 -26.11
N LEU A 198 -4.15 9.13 -26.52
CA LEU A 198 -3.54 9.50 -27.80
C LEU A 198 -2.10 9.02 -27.91
N THR A 199 -1.32 9.08 -26.83
CA THR A 199 0.06 8.59 -26.82
C THR A 199 0.11 7.06 -27.02
N LEU A 200 -0.82 6.33 -26.42
CA LEU A 200 -0.95 4.88 -26.58
C LEU A 200 -1.36 4.52 -28.02
N GLU A 201 -2.35 5.19 -28.57
CA GLU A 201 -2.81 5.00 -29.96
C GLU A 201 -1.66 5.25 -30.95
N MET A 202 -0.91 6.34 -30.77
CA MET A 202 0.27 6.64 -31.60
C MET A 202 1.34 5.55 -31.52
N PHE A 203 1.58 5.02 -30.33
CA PHE A 203 2.51 3.90 -30.12
C PHE A 203 2.05 2.64 -30.86
N LEU A 204 0.77 2.28 -30.72
CA LEU A 204 0.19 1.11 -31.38
C LEU A 204 0.19 1.24 -32.91
N GLN A 205 -0.11 2.42 -33.44
CA GLN A 205 -0.05 2.70 -34.87
C GLN A 205 1.38 2.54 -35.42
N GLU A 206 2.38 3.04 -34.70
CA GLU A 206 3.78 2.89 -35.10
C GLU A 206 4.23 1.43 -35.05
N GLN A 207 3.82 0.67 -34.03
CA GLN A 207 4.07 -0.78 -33.99
C GLN A 207 3.42 -1.50 -35.18
N ALA A 208 2.16 -1.20 -35.49
CA ALA A 208 1.45 -1.79 -36.62
C ALA A 208 2.15 -1.49 -37.96
N ARG A 209 2.61 -0.24 -38.16
CA ARG A 209 3.39 0.16 -39.33
C ARG A 209 4.69 -0.63 -39.46
N ARG A 210 5.43 -0.81 -38.35
CA ARG A 210 6.67 -1.60 -38.32
C ARG A 210 6.43 -3.08 -38.61
N GLU A 211 5.30 -3.61 -38.17
CA GLU A 211 4.89 -4.99 -38.40
C GLU A 211 4.25 -5.22 -39.79
N GLY A 212 4.08 -4.17 -40.60
CA GLY A 212 3.42 -4.26 -41.91
C GLY A 212 1.93 -4.60 -41.85
N ARG A 213 1.29 -4.41 -40.69
CA ARG A 213 -0.15 -4.61 -40.50
C ARG A 213 -0.92 -3.35 -40.89
N PRO A 214 -2.05 -3.44 -41.61
CA PRO A 214 -2.85 -2.27 -41.92
C PRO A 214 -3.40 -1.64 -40.62
N ALA A 215 -3.32 -0.32 -40.51
CA ALA A 215 -3.95 0.43 -39.44
C ALA A 215 -5.48 0.21 -39.50
N ARG A 216 -6.10 -0.04 -38.35
CA ARG A 216 -7.56 -0.16 -38.23
C ARG A 216 -8.24 1.20 -38.29
#